data_AF-C8Z5C9-F1
#
_entry.id   AF-C8Z5C9-F1
#
_cell.length_a   1.000
_cell.length_b   1.000
_cell.length_c   1.000
_cell.angle_alpha   90.00
_cell.angle_beta   90.00
_cell.angle_gamma   90.00
#
_symmetry.space_group_name_H-M   'P 1'
#
loop_
_entity.id
_entity.type
_entity.pdbx_description
1 polymer ?
#
loop_
_entity_poly.entity_id
_entity_poly.type
_entity_poly.pdbx_seq_one_letter_code
_entity_poly.pdbx_strand_id
1 'polypeptide(L)'
;MFPMKDHSALEQHTLSRDELRRRKGYKKGLQLSILLLGEKGSGKSTFLNNLCGQDISLSDGDYDDDDDKVTNNVTPENGNAIEDIDPGYKTAHLNPGLKLVTRRVYLNDELGVPITLDIILFPGCGDNVDNSQSSVVIKNYLDQQFANVLKEEVRIKRNTKETDGRPHVCLYFLKSTPRGVKKFDIELMKTICDKVNLIPIIPKADGLTETELNLHKDIVRQEISQNNIRVFDFKSDALGETLALYDMDIDSSSAKSKYDNDTKIKEISPFAIVCSKTFNKNSENRVEHIRTYEWGSLVVEDQNTSDFIYLKAILLGSHLQELKDVTNNVLYENYRAKVLTEKKNNYDIPNYSYIDETSRGSVSNVSTRRNSASRTLGNPDTNDENAYQIHKEIDEKNRIIEDYQRKIDLLEKMLAAPHQSKV
;
A
#
# COMPACT_ATOMS: atom_id res chain seq x y z
N MET A 1 -40.03 -50.87 19.91
CA MET A 1 -39.30 -49.81 20.63
C MET A 1 -38.08 -49.45 19.79
N PHE A 2 -38.27 -48.56 18.82
CA PHE A 2 -37.22 -47.99 17.98
C PHE A 2 -37.22 -46.49 18.27
N PRO A 3 -36.09 -45.86 18.62
CA PRO A 3 -36.11 -44.45 18.96
C PRO A 3 -36.09 -43.61 17.68
N MET A 4 -37.04 -42.68 17.61
CA MET A 4 -37.00 -41.54 16.70
C MET A 4 -35.72 -40.74 16.96
N LYS A 5 -35.02 -40.34 15.89
CA LYS A 5 -33.98 -39.32 15.94
C LYS A 5 -34.51 -38.07 15.24
N ASP A 6 -34.40 -36.98 15.96
CA ASP A 6 -34.96 -35.68 15.68
C ASP A 6 -34.43 -35.07 14.39
N HIS A 7 -35.36 -34.55 13.59
CA HIS A 7 -35.09 -33.54 12.58
C HIS A 7 -35.07 -32.18 13.28
N SER A 8 -33.89 -31.66 13.63
CA SER A 8 -33.72 -30.25 13.96
C SER A 8 -32.31 -29.76 13.60
N ALA A 9 -32.30 -28.61 12.91
CA ALA A 9 -31.17 -27.69 12.69
C ALA A 9 -29.99 -28.17 11.80
N LEU A 10 -30.23 -28.20 10.48
CA LEU A 10 -29.20 -27.79 9.52
C LEU A 10 -29.23 -26.25 9.43
N GLU A 11 -28.58 -25.59 10.39
CA GLU A 11 -28.21 -24.19 10.22
C GLU A 11 -27.13 -24.13 9.12
N GLN A 12 -27.54 -23.66 7.95
CA GLN A 12 -26.61 -23.28 6.90
C GLN A 12 -25.85 -22.04 7.42
N HIS A 13 -24.67 -22.25 7.99
CA HIS A 13 -23.70 -21.17 8.20
C HIS A 13 -23.40 -20.52 6.83
N THR A 14 -24.06 -19.40 6.57
CA THR A 14 -23.73 -18.53 5.45
C THR A 14 -22.39 -17.87 5.79
N LEU A 15 -21.31 -18.48 5.31
CA LEU A 15 -19.95 -17.94 5.38
C LEU A 15 -19.96 -16.45 5.04
N SER A 16 -19.33 -15.63 5.90
CA SER A 16 -19.22 -14.19 5.65
C SER A 16 -18.52 -13.94 4.31
N ARG A 17 -18.84 -12.82 3.66
CA ARG A 17 -18.16 -12.40 2.42
C ARG A 17 -16.64 -12.34 2.60
N ASP A 18 -16.17 -12.01 3.80
CA ASP A 18 -14.76 -11.96 4.15
C ASP A 18 -14.14 -13.36 4.21
N GLU A 19 -14.88 -14.35 4.68
CA GLU A 19 -14.44 -15.74 4.76
C GLU A 19 -14.41 -16.42 3.38
N LEU A 20 -15.37 -16.09 2.52
CA LEU A 20 -15.40 -16.50 1.10
C LEU A 20 -14.30 -15.84 0.26
N ARG A 21 -13.97 -14.57 0.56
CA ARG A 21 -12.83 -13.86 -0.08
C ARG A 21 -11.50 -14.41 0.37
N ARG A 22 -11.34 -14.66 1.67
CA ARG A 22 -10.17 -15.35 2.25
C ARG A 22 -9.96 -16.67 1.54
N ARG A 23 -10.95 -17.57 1.49
CA ARG A 23 -10.90 -18.87 0.78
C ARG A 23 -10.49 -18.80 -0.70
N LYS A 24 -10.83 -17.72 -1.43
CA LYS A 24 -10.37 -17.51 -2.81
C LYS A 24 -8.89 -17.10 -2.90
N GLY A 25 -8.37 -16.39 -1.90
CA GLY A 25 -6.95 -16.03 -1.78
C GLY A 25 -6.02 -17.23 -1.57
N TYR A 26 -6.46 -18.23 -0.78
CA TYR A 26 -5.69 -19.48 -0.51
C TYR A 26 -5.25 -20.22 -1.78
N LYS A 27 -6.00 -20.10 -2.89
CA LYS A 27 -5.67 -20.78 -4.16
C LYS A 27 -4.70 -20.01 -5.06
N LYS A 28 -4.45 -18.72 -4.81
CA LYS A 28 -3.62 -17.87 -5.68
C LYS A 28 -2.29 -17.42 -5.07
N GLY A 29 -2.01 -17.77 -3.81
CA GLY A 29 -0.88 -17.22 -3.06
C GLY A 29 -1.12 -15.75 -2.71
N LEU A 30 -0.71 -15.34 -1.51
CA LEU A 30 -0.90 -13.98 -1.03
C LEU A 30 0.36 -13.18 -1.31
N GLN A 31 0.28 -12.11 -2.10
CA GLN A 31 1.39 -11.18 -2.26
C GLN A 31 1.16 -9.96 -1.36
N LEU A 32 2.14 -9.62 -0.52
CA LEU A 32 2.15 -8.43 0.32
C LEU A 32 3.44 -7.65 0.04
N SER A 33 3.35 -6.32 0.02
CA SER A 33 4.48 -5.43 -0.21
C SER A 33 4.55 -4.45 0.95
N ILE A 34 5.67 -4.47 1.67
CA ILE A 34 5.91 -3.70 2.90
C ILE A 34 7.00 -2.67 2.61
N LEU A 35 6.67 -1.41 2.82
CA LEU A 35 7.61 -0.31 2.84
C LEU A 35 8.09 -0.07 4.28
N LEU A 36 9.41 -0.05 4.50
CA LEU A 36 10.01 0.27 5.79
C LEU A 36 10.68 1.64 5.76
N LEU A 37 10.25 2.54 6.64
CA LEU A 37 10.82 3.88 6.78
C LEU A 37 11.31 4.13 8.21
N GLY A 38 12.35 4.95 8.33
CA GLY A 38 12.90 5.43 9.61
C GLY A 38 14.42 5.54 9.57
N GLU A 39 14.99 6.14 10.61
CA GLU A 39 16.43 6.43 10.73
C GLU A 39 17.33 5.19 10.75
N LYS A 40 18.59 5.32 10.35
CA LYS A 40 19.55 4.21 10.47
C LYS A 40 19.71 3.81 11.93
N GLY A 41 19.83 2.50 12.14
CA GLY A 41 19.91 1.94 13.49
C GLY A 41 18.59 1.86 14.26
N SER A 42 17.45 2.19 13.64
CA SER A 42 16.13 1.99 14.25
C SER A 42 15.72 0.52 14.39
N GLY A 43 16.45 -0.41 13.77
CA GLY A 43 16.21 -1.86 13.90
C GLY A 43 15.38 -2.49 12.78
N LYS A 44 15.14 -1.78 11.67
CA LYS A 44 14.39 -2.26 10.49
C LYS A 44 14.85 -3.62 9.97
N SER A 45 16.15 -3.80 9.73
CA SER A 45 16.71 -5.06 9.23
C SER A 45 16.54 -6.20 10.23
N THR A 46 16.73 -5.92 11.53
CA THR A 46 16.48 -6.92 12.58
C THR A 46 15.00 -7.31 12.62
N PHE A 47 14.08 -6.33 12.55
CA PHE A 47 12.65 -6.59 12.48
C PHE A 47 12.28 -7.50 11.31
N LEU A 48 12.84 -7.26 10.12
CA LEU A 48 12.62 -8.13 8.95
C LEU A 48 13.07 -9.56 9.17
N ASN A 49 14.25 -9.76 9.75
CA ASN A 49 14.76 -11.10 10.04
C ASN A 49 13.85 -11.83 11.04
N ASN A 50 13.35 -11.11 12.06
CA ASN A 50 12.42 -11.68 13.05
C ASN A 50 11.05 -11.97 12.40
N LEU A 51 10.56 -11.10 11.52
CA LEU A 51 9.28 -11.27 10.83
C LEU A 51 9.30 -12.48 9.89
N CYS A 52 10.41 -12.67 9.18
CA CYS A 52 10.56 -13.74 8.19
C CYS A 52 11.12 -15.04 8.78
N GLY A 53 11.62 -15.03 10.02
CA GLY A 53 12.29 -16.17 10.66
C GLY A 53 13.56 -16.64 9.93
N GLN A 54 14.13 -15.78 9.07
CA GLN A 54 15.29 -16.07 8.24
C GLN A 54 16.22 -14.87 8.22
N ASP A 55 17.53 -15.12 8.17
CA ASP A 55 18.50 -14.04 7.99
C ASP A 55 18.44 -13.51 6.56
N ILE A 56 17.63 -12.47 6.39
CA ILE A 56 17.62 -11.64 5.20
C ILE A 56 18.86 -10.77 5.30
N SER A 57 19.99 -11.26 4.78
CA SER A 57 21.20 -10.45 4.65
C SER A 57 20.90 -9.28 3.70
N LEU A 58 20.41 -8.18 4.27
CA LEU A 58 20.44 -6.86 3.65
C LEU A 58 21.88 -6.38 3.82
N SER A 59 22.79 -6.90 2.98
CA SER A 59 24.12 -6.32 2.90
C SER A 59 23.91 -4.85 2.51
N ASP A 60 24.37 -3.93 3.35
CA ASP A 60 24.68 -2.54 2.95
C ASP A 60 25.86 -2.52 1.94
N GLY A 61 26.04 -3.58 1.13
CA GLY A 61 27.30 -3.94 0.49
C GLY A 61 27.21 -4.86 -0.73
N ASP A 62 26.04 -5.19 -1.27
CA ASP A 62 25.96 -5.74 -2.63
C ASP A 62 26.08 -4.57 -3.62
N TYR A 63 27.30 -4.07 -3.73
CA TYR A 63 27.75 -3.21 -4.82
C TYR A 63 27.91 -4.12 -6.05
N ASP A 64 26.91 -4.12 -6.92
CA ASP A 64 27.16 -4.46 -8.33
C ASP A 64 28.02 -3.33 -8.90
N ASP A 65 29.34 -3.58 -8.92
CA ASP A 65 30.40 -2.69 -9.41
C ASP A 65 30.42 -2.59 -10.95
N ASP A 66 29.27 -2.69 -11.60
CA ASP A 66 29.17 -2.88 -13.07
C ASP A 66 28.55 -1.71 -13.84
N ASP A 67 28.26 -0.56 -13.22
CA ASP A 67 27.65 0.59 -13.92
C ASP A 67 28.35 1.95 -13.74
N ASP A 68 29.65 1.96 -13.46
CA ASP A 68 30.49 3.16 -13.60
C ASP A 68 31.05 3.30 -15.04
N LYS A 69 30.14 3.59 -15.98
CA LYS A 69 30.49 4.20 -17.26
C LYS A 69 29.56 5.35 -17.62
N VAL A 70 29.60 6.44 -16.83
CA VAL A 70 29.26 7.77 -17.35
C VAL A 70 30.18 8.84 -16.75
N THR A 71 31.30 9.05 -17.45
CA THR A 71 31.99 10.32 -17.73
C THR A 71 31.97 11.41 -16.66
N ASN A 72 33.16 11.77 -16.15
CA ASN A 72 33.60 13.17 -16.16
C ASN A 72 35.13 13.25 -16.21
N ASN A 73 35.63 13.68 -17.35
CA ASN A 73 37.01 14.07 -17.59
C ASN A 73 37.36 15.30 -16.75
N VAL A 74 38.29 15.19 -15.80
CA VAL A 74 39.27 16.26 -15.49
C VAL A 74 40.53 15.60 -14.92
N THR A 75 41.56 15.45 -15.74
CA THR A 75 42.94 15.38 -15.25
C THR A 75 43.35 16.74 -14.68
N PRO A 76 44.13 16.74 -13.59
CA PRO A 76 45.43 17.37 -13.74
C PRO A 76 46.53 16.44 -13.21
N GLU A 77 47.50 16.21 -14.09
CA GLU A 77 48.83 15.75 -13.75
C GLU A 77 49.45 16.70 -12.73
N ASN A 78 49.88 16.17 -11.59
CA ASN A 78 51.16 16.52 -10.96
C ASN A 78 51.37 15.59 -9.76
N GLY A 79 52.39 14.75 -9.87
CA GLY A 79 52.79 13.82 -8.82
C GLY A 79 53.26 14.55 -7.57
N ASN A 80 52.76 14.08 -6.43
CA ASN A 80 53.51 13.99 -5.18
C ASN A 80 52.81 12.93 -4.33
N ALA A 81 53.58 11.89 -3.98
CA ALA A 81 53.17 10.86 -3.04
C ALA A 81 52.93 11.52 -1.68
N ILE A 82 51.68 11.52 -1.22
CA ILE A 82 51.30 11.87 0.15
C ILE A 82 50.39 10.76 0.64
N GLU A 83 50.76 10.26 1.82
CA GLU A 83 50.27 9.13 2.59
C GLU A 83 48.74 9.03 2.68
N ASP A 84 48.29 7.79 2.88
CA ASP A 84 46.91 7.34 3.07
C ASP A 84 46.18 8.11 4.19
N ILE A 85 45.54 9.24 3.84
CA ILE A 85 44.55 9.90 4.68
C ILE A 85 43.18 9.35 4.26
N ASP A 86 42.52 8.64 5.17
CA ASP A 86 41.15 8.12 5.02
C ASP A 86 40.25 9.11 4.24
N PRO A 87 39.67 8.71 3.08
CA PRO A 87 38.98 9.63 2.17
C PRO A 87 37.64 10.20 2.67
N GLY A 88 37.25 9.90 3.92
CA GLY A 88 35.92 10.25 4.46
C GLY A 88 35.65 11.76 4.63
N TYR A 89 36.68 12.58 4.82
CA TYR A 89 36.49 14.04 5.00
C TYR A 89 36.27 14.78 3.67
N LYS A 90 36.83 14.26 2.56
CA LYS A 90 36.68 14.86 1.23
C LYS A 90 35.29 14.65 0.66
N THR A 91 34.56 13.63 1.09
CA THR A 91 33.19 13.33 0.64
C THR A 91 32.12 13.67 1.69
N ALA A 92 32.49 14.19 2.86
CA ALA A 92 31.55 14.54 3.93
C ALA A 92 30.51 15.63 3.55
N HIS A 93 30.82 16.45 2.53
CA HIS A 93 29.89 17.44 1.99
C HIS A 93 28.91 16.87 0.94
N LEU A 94 29.15 15.64 0.47
CA LEU A 94 28.27 14.95 -0.46
C LEU A 94 27.26 14.14 0.36
N ASN A 95 25.99 14.51 0.27
CA ASN A 95 24.92 13.72 0.87
C ASN A 95 24.87 12.36 0.14
N PRO A 96 25.05 11.22 0.83
CA PRO A 96 24.74 9.94 0.23
C PRO A 96 23.26 9.95 -0.15
N GLY A 97 22.97 9.90 -1.45
CA GLY A 97 21.59 9.88 -1.94
C GLY A 97 20.82 8.70 -1.35
N LEU A 98 19.49 8.82 -1.29
CA LEU A 98 18.64 7.71 -0.88
C LEU A 98 18.66 6.64 -1.98
N LYS A 99 19.31 5.50 -1.69
CA LYS A 99 19.23 4.32 -2.53
C LYS A 99 18.00 3.50 -2.14
N LEU A 100 17.29 2.96 -3.11
CA LEU A 100 16.18 2.04 -2.90
C LEU A 100 16.69 0.60 -2.86
N VAL A 101 16.33 -0.15 -1.83
CA VAL A 101 16.60 -1.59 -1.75
C VAL A 101 15.27 -2.32 -1.75
N THR A 102 15.05 -3.18 -2.75
CA THR A 102 13.86 -4.03 -2.83
C THR A 102 14.27 -5.50 -2.73
N ARG A 103 13.58 -6.28 -1.91
CA ARG A 103 13.85 -7.71 -1.73
C ARG A 103 12.57 -8.51 -1.68
N ARG A 104 12.50 -9.57 -2.48
CA ARG A 104 11.37 -10.51 -2.49
C ARG A 104 11.72 -11.73 -1.65
N VAL A 105 10.82 -12.11 -0.75
CA VAL A 105 10.94 -13.26 0.15
C VAL A 105 9.69 -14.12 -0.01
N TYR A 106 9.87 -15.44 -0.04
CA TYR A 106 8.77 -16.41 -0.09
C TYR A 106 8.63 -17.04 1.29
N LEU A 107 7.50 -16.76 1.94
CA LEU A 107 7.13 -17.31 3.23
C LEU A 107 6.04 -18.35 3.01
N ASN A 108 6.08 -19.43 3.77
CA ASN A 108 4.96 -20.34 3.87
C ASN A 108 4.30 -20.05 5.22
N ASP A 109 3.01 -19.73 5.18
CA ASP A 109 2.22 -19.62 6.41
C ASP A 109 2.12 -21.00 7.08
N GLU A 110 1.87 -21.03 8.38
CA GLU A 110 1.74 -22.28 9.15
C GLU A 110 0.53 -23.11 8.67
N LEU A 111 -0.46 -22.44 8.06
CA LEU A 111 -1.61 -23.03 7.37
C LEU A 111 -1.31 -23.53 5.94
N GLY A 112 -0.04 -23.50 5.50
CA GLY A 112 0.42 -24.00 4.20
C GLY A 112 0.14 -23.06 3.02
N VAL A 113 -0.19 -21.79 3.27
CA VAL A 113 -0.41 -20.79 2.22
C VAL A 113 0.91 -20.15 1.82
N PRO A 114 1.29 -20.15 0.53
CA PRO A 114 2.45 -19.41 0.09
C PRO A 114 2.16 -17.90 0.11
N ILE A 115 2.91 -17.17 0.93
CA ILE A 115 2.92 -15.71 1.02
C ILE A 115 4.20 -15.19 0.34
N THR A 116 4.05 -14.38 -0.71
CA THR A 116 5.18 -13.65 -1.31
C THR A 116 5.25 -12.27 -0.69
N LEU A 117 6.36 -11.98 -0.01
CA LEU A 117 6.62 -10.71 0.66
C LEU A 117 7.62 -9.88 -0.15
N ASP A 118 7.19 -8.74 -0.65
CA ASP A 118 8.05 -7.74 -1.27
C ASP A 118 8.41 -6.69 -0.23
N ILE A 119 9.68 -6.63 0.14
CA ILE A 119 10.23 -5.70 1.13
C ILE A 119 10.86 -4.54 0.38
N ILE A 120 10.46 -3.32 0.72
CA ILE A 120 11.02 -2.09 0.16
C ILE A 120 11.63 -1.30 1.31
N LEU A 121 12.92 -0.99 1.21
CA LEU A 121 13.68 -0.27 2.22
C LEU A 121 14.35 0.96 1.61
N PHE A 122 14.22 2.08 2.32
CA PHE A 122 15.01 3.28 2.08
C PHE A 122 16.07 3.42 3.19
N PRO A 123 17.27 2.85 3.03
CA PRO A 123 18.40 3.15 3.91
C PRO A 123 18.71 4.65 3.88
N GLY A 124 19.11 5.22 5.02
CA GLY A 124 19.55 6.62 5.09
C GLY A 124 18.42 7.65 5.29
N CYS A 125 17.17 7.23 5.47
CA CYS A 125 16.06 8.16 5.67
C CYS A 125 16.19 8.89 7.02
N GLY A 126 16.49 10.20 6.98
CA GLY A 126 16.62 11.04 8.18
C GLY A 126 18.03 11.15 8.75
N ASP A 127 19.03 10.53 8.11
CA ASP A 127 20.41 10.53 8.61
C ASP A 127 21.29 11.65 8.02
N ASN A 128 20.88 12.23 6.89
CA ASN A 128 21.65 13.29 6.22
C ASN A 128 21.59 14.60 7.01
N VAL A 129 22.55 15.51 6.76
CA VAL A 129 22.52 16.85 7.36
C VAL A 129 21.35 17.66 6.81
N ASP A 130 21.11 17.56 5.50
CA ASP A 130 19.91 18.05 4.84
C ASP A 130 19.03 16.88 4.38
N ASN A 131 17.86 16.76 4.98
CA ASN A 131 16.88 15.71 4.67
C ASN A 131 15.67 16.24 3.88
N SER A 132 15.68 17.49 3.43
CA SER A 132 14.55 18.09 2.70
C SER A 132 14.18 17.32 1.43
N GLN A 133 15.18 16.78 0.71
CA GLN A 133 14.98 15.98 -0.50
C GLN A 133 14.46 14.57 -0.22
N SER A 134 14.65 14.05 0.99
CA SER A 134 14.33 12.66 1.33
C SER A 134 12.83 12.38 1.22
N SER A 135 11.99 13.32 1.66
CA SER A 135 10.53 13.20 1.56
C SER A 135 10.05 13.21 0.11
N VAL A 136 10.68 14.01 -0.74
CA VAL A 136 10.36 14.13 -2.17
C VAL A 136 10.71 12.84 -2.91
N VAL A 137 11.89 12.26 -2.66
CA VAL A 137 12.30 11.00 -3.31
C VAL A 137 11.34 9.86 -2.97
N ILE A 138 10.98 9.70 -1.70
CA ILE A 138 10.03 8.66 -1.25
C ILE A 138 8.66 8.91 -1.87
N LYS A 139 8.18 10.16 -1.87
CA LYS A 139 6.91 10.55 -2.49
C LYS A 139 6.88 10.22 -3.98
N ASN A 140 7.95 10.53 -4.71
CA ASN A 140 8.07 10.29 -6.15
C ASN A 140 8.10 8.80 -6.46
N TYR A 141 8.80 8.00 -5.65
CA TYR A 141 8.78 6.55 -5.79
C TYR A 141 7.36 5.98 -5.66
N LEU A 142 6.60 6.44 -4.66
CA LEU A 142 5.21 6.01 -4.48
C LEU A 142 4.31 6.41 -5.66
N ASP A 143 4.45 7.63 -6.18
CA ASP A 143 3.74 8.06 -7.39
C ASP A 143 4.13 7.22 -8.60
N GLN A 144 5.42 6.87 -8.73
CA GLN A 144 5.91 6.06 -9.83
C GLN A 144 5.29 4.65 -9.79
N GLN A 145 5.17 4.03 -8.61
CA GLN A 145 4.50 2.73 -8.49
C GLN A 145 3.02 2.82 -8.92
N PHE A 146 2.30 3.86 -8.50
CA PHE A 146 0.92 4.07 -8.97
C PHE A 146 0.82 4.40 -10.45
N ALA A 147 1.74 5.20 -10.99
CA ALA A 147 1.80 5.52 -12.40
C ALA A 147 2.08 4.28 -13.27
N ASN A 148 2.93 3.37 -12.80
CA ASN A 148 3.23 2.11 -13.47
C ASN A 148 1.99 1.22 -13.57
N VAL A 149 1.24 1.09 -12.47
CA VAL A 149 -0.03 0.33 -12.49
C VAL A 149 -1.05 0.99 -13.42
N LEU A 150 -1.22 2.31 -13.35
CA LEU A 150 -2.13 3.04 -14.24
C LEU A 150 -1.74 2.88 -15.71
N LYS A 151 -0.44 2.91 -16.01
CA LYS A 151 0.08 2.71 -17.36
C LYS A 151 -0.24 1.30 -17.87
N GLU A 152 -0.16 0.29 -17.01
CA GLU A 152 -0.51 -1.09 -17.37
C GLU A 152 -2.03 -1.27 -17.55
N GLU A 153 -2.86 -0.65 -16.71
CA GLU A 153 -4.31 -0.71 -16.85
C GLU A 153 -4.83 -0.10 -18.16
N VAL A 154 -4.17 0.96 -18.63
CA VAL A 154 -4.48 1.67 -19.88
C VAL A 154 -3.96 0.92 -21.11
N ARG A 155 -3.01 -0.01 -20.99
CA ARG A 155 -2.51 -0.79 -22.14
C ARG A 155 -3.61 -1.68 -22.72
N ILE A 156 -3.71 -1.69 -24.05
CA ILE A 156 -4.70 -2.49 -24.81
C ILE A 156 -4.39 -3.99 -24.69
N LYS A 157 -3.11 -4.37 -24.81
CA LYS A 157 -2.65 -5.74 -24.55
C LYS A 157 -2.07 -5.79 -23.14
N ARG A 158 -2.91 -6.18 -22.19
CA ARG A 158 -2.55 -6.29 -20.78
C ARG A 158 -1.71 -7.53 -20.54
N ASN A 159 -0.59 -7.40 -19.84
CA ASN A 159 0.16 -8.57 -19.39
C ASN A 159 -0.52 -9.14 -18.14
N THR A 160 -1.10 -10.34 -18.24
CA THR A 160 -1.79 -11.01 -17.12
C THR A 160 -0.82 -11.45 -16.01
N LYS A 161 0.49 -11.44 -16.26
CA LYS A 161 1.53 -11.92 -15.32
C LYS A 161 2.24 -10.82 -14.53
N GLU A 162 1.94 -9.54 -14.74
CA GLU A 162 2.60 -8.47 -13.98
C GLU A 162 2.23 -8.57 -12.49
N THR A 163 3.25 -8.59 -11.64
CA THR A 163 3.07 -8.61 -10.18
C THR A 163 2.81 -7.20 -9.68
N ASP A 164 1.91 -7.05 -8.71
CA ASP A 164 1.62 -5.75 -8.11
C ASP A 164 2.84 -5.24 -7.34
N GLY A 165 3.45 -4.15 -7.82
CA GLY A 165 4.61 -3.50 -7.19
C GLY A 165 4.26 -2.42 -6.17
N ARG A 166 2.96 -2.16 -5.93
CA ARG A 166 2.52 -1.10 -5.02
C ARG A 166 2.82 -1.50 -3.57
N PRO A 167 3.40 -0.60 -2.75
CA PRO A 167 3.50 -0.85 -1.32
C PRO A 167 2.11 -0.81 -0.69
N HIS A 168 1.73 -1.91 -0.04
CA HIS A 168 0.42 -2.04 0.59
C HIS A 168 0.40 -1.45 2.00
N VAL A 169 1.55 -1.45 2.68
CA VAL A 169 1.70 -0.92 4.04
C VAL A 169 3.06 -0.28 4.21
N CYS A 170 3.10 0.83 4.95
CA CYS A 170 4.31 1.52 5.35
C CYS A 170 4.46 1.41 6.86
N LEU A 171 5.48 0.70 7.30
CA LEU A 171 5.87 0.61 8.70
C LEU A 171 6.83 1.77 8.99
N TYR A 172 6.37 2.72 9.80
CA TYR A 172 7.14 3.90 10.15
C TYR A 172 7.80 3.72 11.52
N PHE A 173 9.12 3.57 11.54
CA PHE A 173 9.91 3.39 12.75
C PHE A 173 10.23 4.74 13.37
N LEU A 174 9.44 5.13 14.37
CA LEU A 174 9.64 6.35 15.16
C LEU A 174 10.76 6.13 16.16
N LYS A 175 11.69 7.07 16.30
CA LYS A 175 12.74 6.94 17.31
C LYS A 175 12.14 6.97 18.72
N SER A 176 12.43 5.95 19.52
CA SER A 176 12.04 5.82 20.93
C SER A 176 12.67 6.94 21.76
N THR A 177 11.96 8.06 21.88
CA THR A 177 12.44 9.26 22.59
C THR A 177 11.30 9.78 23.46
N PRO A 178 11.49 9.97 24.77
CA PRO A 178 10.42 10.46 25.66
C PRO A 178 9.99 11.92 25.37
N ARG A 179 10.70 12.61 24.47
CA ARG A 179 10.46 14.02 24.10
C ARG A 179 9.40 14.23 23.02
N GLY A 180 9.00 13.18 22.28
CA GLY A 180 8.04 13.25 21.18
C GLY A 180 8.63 12.89 19.81
N VAL A 181 7.86 13.12 18.75
CA VAL A 181 8.19 12.78 17.36
C VAL A 181 9.04 13.89 16.73
N LYS A 182 9.99 13.51 15.87
CA LYS A 182 10.82 14.50 15.18
C LYS A 182 10.00 15.28 14.15
N LYS A 183 10.34 16.55 13.95
CA LYS A 183 9.69 17.39 12.93
C LYS A 183 9.81 16.80 11.53
N PHE A 184 10.97 16.24 11.20
CA PHE A 184 11.20 15.53 9.94
C PHE A 184 10.22 14.37 9.76
N ASP A 185 10.02 13.57 10.81
CA ASP A 185 9.08 12.43 10.77
C ASP A 185 7.65 12.90 10.53
N ILE A 186 7.22 13.98 11.22
CA ILE A 186 5.88 14.57 11.03
C ILE A 186 5.68 15.02 9.57
N GLU A 187 6.66 15.69 8.98
CA GLU A 187 6.58 16.15 7.59
C GLU A 187 6.55 14.98 6.58
N LEU A 188 7.39 13.97 6.80
CA LEU A 188 7.43 12.79 5.97
C LEU A 188 6.12 12.01 6.05
N MET A 189 5.62 11.75 7.26
CA MET A 189 4.35 11.08 7.51
C MET A 189 3.17 11.82 6.86
N LYS A 190 3.12 13.16 6.96
CA LYS A 190 2.11 13.99 6.26
C LYS A 190 2.18 13.83 4.75
N THR A 191 3.37 13.69 4.19
CA THR A 191 3.57 13.61 2.74
C THR A 191 3.15 12.26 2.17
N ILE A 192 3.33 11.17 2.93
CA ILE A 192 3.11 9.79 2.48
C ILE A 192 1.73 9.23 2.87
N CYS A 193 1.04 9.80 3.86
CA CYS A 193 -0.23 9.27 4.38
C CYS A 193 -1.34 9.20 3.32
N ASP A 194 -1.24 10.01 2.27
CA ASP A 194 -2.21 10.01 1.16
C ASP A 194 -2.00 8.88 0.15
N LYS A 195 -0.88 8.15 0.25
CA LYS A 195 -0.44 7.19 -0.76
C LYS A 195 -0.24 5.79 -0.22
N VAL A 196 0.07 5.62 1.05
CA VAL A 196 0.27 4.29 1.65
C VAL A 196 -0.39 4.23 3.02
N ASN A 197 -0.87 3.04 3.38
CA ASN A 197 -1.36 2.73 4.72
C ASN A 197 -0.23 2.83 5.73
N LEU A 198 -0.25 3.86 6.57
CA LEU A 198 0.81 4.13 7.52
C LEU A 198 0.53 3.43 8.86
N ILE A 199 1.51 2.69 9.39
CA ILE A 199 1.48 2.10 10.73
C ILE A 199 2.70 2.62 11.51
N PRO A 200 2.50 3.44 12.56
CA PRO A 200 3.59 3.91 13.40
C PRO A 200 4.05 2.82 14.36
N ILE A 201 5.36 2.67 14.48
CA ILE A 201 6.02 1.68 15.32
C ILE A 201 7.06 2.38 16.18
N ILE A 202 7.09 2.04 17.47
CA ILE A 202 8.16 2.41 18.39
C ILE A 202 9.10 1.18 18.48
N PRO A 203 10.29 1.22 17.86
CA PRO A 203 11.27 0.17 17.98
C PRO A 203 11.98 0.23 19.33
N LYS A 204 12.77 -0.80 19.65
CA LYS A 204 13.63 -0.83 20.85
C LYS A 204 12.87 -0.40 22.11
N ALA A 205 11.66 -0.92 22.28
CA ALA A 205 10.80 -0.60 23.41
C ALA A 205 11.45 -0.98 24.76
N ASP A 206 12.42 -1.89 24.74
CA ASP A 206 13.25 -2.28 25.88
C ASP A 206 14.17 -1.18 26.41
N GLY A 207 14.38 -0.10 25.66
CA GLY A 207 15.09 1.08 26.13
C GLY A 207 14.23 2.05 26.97
N LEU A 208 12.93 1.80 27.09
CA LEU A 208 11.99 2.64 27.83
C LEU A 208 11.38 1.85 28.99
N THR A 209 11.16 2.51 30.12
CA THR A 209 10.33 1.94 31.18
C THR A 209 8.86 1.92 30.75
N GLU A 210 8.04 1.08 31.39
CA GLU A 210 6.61 0.97 31.03
C GLU A 210 5.86 2.31 31.16
N THR A 211 6.20 3.11 32.18
CA THR A 211 5.63 4.45 32.39
C THR A 211 6.05 5.43 31.29
N GLU A 212 7.33 5.42 30.90
CA GLU A 212 7.85 6.24 29.80
C GLU A 212 7.28 5.80 28.45
N LEU A 213 7.09 4.50 28.24
CA LEU A 213 6.50 3.96 27.02
C LEU A 213 5.06 4.43 26.86
N ASN A 214 4.25 4.36 27.92
CA ASN A 214 2.87 4.84 27.90
C ASN A 214 2.80 6.35 27.64
N LEU A 215 3.63 7.14 28.32
CA LEU A 215 3.75 8.57 28.06
C LEU A 215 4.13 8.85 26.60
N HIS A 216 5.10 8.10 26.07
CA HIS A 216 5.53 8.27 24.68
C HIS A 216 4.43 7.90 23.68
N LYS A 217 3.70 6.80 23.92
CA LYS A 217 2.54 6.40 23.09
C LYS A 217 1.50 7.52 23.06
N ASP A 218 1.21 8.15 24.20
CA ASP A 218 0.24 9.25 24.29
C ASP A 218 0.71 10.52 23.55
N ILE A 219 1.98 10.90 23.71
CA ILE A 219 2.57 12.03 22.97
C ILE A 219 2.50 11.78 21.46
N VAL A 220 2.88 10.58 21.00
CA VAL A 220 2.84 10.23 19.57
C VAL A 220 1.39 10.30 19.04
N ARG A 221 0.40 9.77 19.76
CA ARG A 221 -1.02 9.87 19.38
C ARG A 221 -1.50 11.31 19.30
N GLN A 222 -1.10 12.14 20.26
CA GLN A 222 -1.45 13.55 20.32
C GLN A 222 -0.85 14.30 19.12
N GLU A 223 0.42 14.08 18.81
CA GLU A 223 1.11 14.74 17.69
C GLU A 223 0.55 14.30 16.34
N ILE A 224 0.24 13.01 16.16
CA ILE A 224 -0.43 12.48 14.95
C ILE A 224 -1.78 13.17 14.74
N SER A 225 -2.58 13.28 15.81
CA SER A 225 -3.91 13.89 15.76
C SER A 225 -3.84 15.39 15.50
N GLN A 226 -2.94 16.11 16.17
CA GLN A 226 -2.73 17.55 15.96
C GLN A 226 -2.31 17.89 14.54
N ASN A 227 -1.54 16.99 13.92
CA ASN A 227 -1.02 17.15 12.58
C ASN A 227 -1.94 16.58 11.49
N ASN A 228 -3.12 16.06 11.85
CA ASN A 228 -4.10 15.43 10.96
C ASN A 228 -3.49 14.34 10.05
N ILE A 229 -2.58 13.53 10.60
CA ILE A 229 -1.93 12.47 9.83
C ILE A 229 -2.88 11.26 9.77
N ARG A 230 -3.20 10.83 8.55
CA ARG A 230 -4.05 9.65 8.31
C ARG A 230 -3.23 8.37 8.53
N VAL A 231 -3.37 7.80 9.71
CA VAL A 231 -2.86 6.46 10.05
C VAL A 231 -3.87 5.41 9.59
N PHE A 232 -3.41 4.19 9.31
CA PHE A 232 -4.30 3.08 9.02
C PHE A 232 -5.26 2.85 10.20
N ASP A 233 -6.56 2.90 9.93
CA ASP A 233 -7.60 2.65 10.91
C ASP A 233 -7.96 1.17 10.86
N PHE A 234 -7.62 0.44 11.92
CA PHE A 234 -7.92 -1.01 12.08
C PHE A 234 -9.42 -1.27 12.33
N LYS A 235 -10.29 -0.36 11.89
CA LYS A 235 -11.72 -0.32 12.24
C LYS A 235 -11.92 -0.55 13.75
N SER A 236 -13.10 -1.02 14.15
CA SER A 236 -13.38 -1.42 15.53
C SER A 236 -13.04 -2.88 15.78
N ASP A 237 -12.09 -3.45 15.04
CA ASP A 237 -11.81 -4.88 15.09
C ASP A 237 -11.12 -5.20 16.43
N ALA A 238 -11.68 -6.20 17.11
CA ALA A 238 -11.20 -6.64 18.42
C ALA A 238 -9.89 -7.43 18.24
N LEU A 239 -8.91 -7.16 19.10
CA LEU A 239 -7.62 -7.84 19.09
C LEU A 239 -7.77 -9.36 19.21
N GLY A 240 -8.75 -9.81 20.00
CA GLY A 240 -9.05 -11.23 20.22
C GLY A 240 -9.45 -11.97 18.94
N GLU A 241 -10.21 -11.33 18.04
CA GLU A 241 -10.60 -11.95 16.77
C GLU A 241 -9.38 -12.15 15.86
N THR A 242 -8.43 -11.21 15.88
CA THR A 242 -7.18 -11.31 15.10
C THR A 242 -6.23 -12.38 15.63
N LEU A 243 -6.10 -12.50 16.96
CA LEU A 243 -5.27 -13.52 17.59
C LEU A 243 -5.84 -14.93 17.43
N ALA A 244 -7.17 -15.08 17.60
CA ALA A 244 -7.85 -16.37 17.42
C ALA A 244 -7.73 -16.91 15.99
N LEU A 245 -7.64 -16.02 14.99
CA LEU A 245 -7.48 -16.40 13.58
C LEU A 245 -6.04 -16.75 13.20
N TYR A 246 -5.05 -16.35 14.00
CA TYR A 246 -3.62 -16.66 13.78
C TYR A 246 -3.17 -17.90 14.57
N ASP A 247 -4.08 -18.56 15.28
CA ASP A 247 -3.95 -19.81 16.03
C ASP A 247 -2.67 -19.91 16.88
N MET A 248 -2.76 -19.43 18.13
CA MET A 248 -2.02 -20.08 19.20
C MET A 248 -3.04 -20.92 19.96
N ASP A 249 -2.65 -22.13 20.32
CA ASP A 249 -3.19 -22.92 21.44
C ASP A 249 -3.15 -22.10 22.75
N ILE A 250 -3.86 -20.98 22.80
CA ILE A 250 -4.14 -20.24 24.02
C ILE A 250 -5.29 -21.00 24.64
N ASP A 251 -4.91 -22.01 25.41
CA ASP A 251 -5.75 -22.56 26.45
C ASP A 251 -6.40 -21.36 27.14
N SER A 252 -7.73 -21.25 27.00
CA SER A 252 -8.54 -20.05 27.28
C SER A 252 -8.65 -19.75 28.78
N SER A 253 -7.67 -20.23 29.57
CA SER A 253 -7.76 -20.43 31.00
C SER A 253 -6.50 -20.01 31.80
N SER A 254 -5.36 -19.60 31.21
CA SER A 254 -4.19 -19.32 32.08
C SER A 254 -3.08 -18.34 31.67
N ALA A 255 -3.10 -17.70 30.50
CA ALA A 255 -2.07 -16.69 30.18
C ALA A 255 -2.64 -15.27 30.34
N LYS A 256 -2.13 -14.53 31.33
CA LYS A 256 -2.36 -13.08 31.46
C LYS A 256 -1.75 -12.39 30.23
N SER A 257 -2.55 -12.16 29.19
CA SER A 257 -2.19 -11.26 28.09
C SER A 257 -2.19 -9.81 28.62
N LYS A 258 -1.25 -8.98 28.15
CA LYS A 258 -1.19 -7.55 28.48
C LYS A 258 -2.46 -6.78 28.17
N TYR A 259 -3.19 -7.24 27.15
CA TYR A 259 -4.42 -6.63 26.67
C TYR A 259 -5.56 -7.63 26.75
N ASP A 260 -6.73 -7.17 27.19
CA ASP A 260 -7.96 -7.93 27.12
C ASP A 260 -8.31 -8.20 25.65
N ASN A 261 -8.93 -9.35 25.36
CA ASN A 261 -9.33 -9.73 24.00
C ASN A 261 -10.29 -8.73 23.33
N ASP A 262 -11.04 -7.97 24.12
CA ASP A 262 -11.96 -6.92 23.67
C ASP A 262 -11.24 -5.58 23.38
N THR A 263 -9.95 -5.47 23.68
CA THR A 263 -9.16 -4.26 23.43
C THR A 263 -9.09 -3.99 21.93
N LYS A 264 -9.34 -2.74 21.54
CA LYS A 264 -9.28 -2.34 20.12
C LYS A 264 -7.83 -2.20 19.69
N ILE A 265 -7.49 -2.71 18.51
CA ILE A 265 -6.13 -2.61 17.94
C ILE A 265 -5.69 -1.14 17.82
N LYS A 266 -6.63 -0.24 17.57
CA LYS A 266 -6.42 1.22 17.54
C LYS A 266 -5.84 1.78 18.84
N GLU A 267 -6.21 1.21 19.99
CA GLU A 267 -5.72 1.63 21.30
C GLU A 267 -4.30 1.12 21.57
N ILE A 268 -3.87 0.05 20.90
CA ILE A 268 -2.51 -0.49 21.02
C ILE A 268 -1.54 0.32 20.17
N SER A 269 -2.00 0.85 19.03
CA SER A 269 -1.23 1.72 18.15
C SER A 269 -0.80 3.01 18.88
N PRO A 270 0.47 3.43 18.80
CA PRO A 270 1.59 2.84 18.06
C PRO A 270 2.18 1.58 18.74
N PHE A 271 2.54 0.57 17.93
CA PHE A 271 3.07 -0.71 18.43
C PHE A 271 4.48 -0.58 18.99
N ALA A 272 4.71 -1.10 20.19
CA ALA A 272 6.02 -1.09 20.84
C ALA A 272 6.72 -2.44 20.63
N ILE A 273 7.72 -2.45 19.75
CA ILE A 273 8.40 -3.67 19.33
C ILE A 273 9.81 -3.79 19.89
N VAL A 274 10.19 -5.02 20.18
CA VAL A 274 11.56 -5.45 20.45
C VAL A 274 11.90 -6.53 19.42
N CYS A 275 13.13 -6.58 18.93
CA CYS A 275 13.54 -7.57 17.90
C CYS A 275 14.96 -8.04 18.18
N SER A 276 15.29 -9.32 18.04
CA SER A 276 16.63 -9.82 18.35
C SER A 276 17.31 -10.45 17.14
N LYS A 277 18.64 -10.35 17.07
CA LYS A 277 19.43 -11.15 16.11
C LYS A 277 19.79 -12.52 16.68
N THR A 278 19.85 -12.62 18.00
CA THR A 278 20.21 -13.85 18.70
C THR A 278 18.96 -14.68 18.93
N PHE A 279 19.05 -15.96 18.58
CA PHE A 279 18.01 -16.94 18.85
C PHE A 279 18.54 -17.94 19.89
N ASN A 280 17.63 -18.44 20.71
CA ASN A 280 17.87 -19.55 21.62
C ASN A 280 16.85 -20.64 21.36
N LYS A 281 17.20 -21.89 21.66
CA LYS A 281 16.25 -23.00 21.60
C LYS A 281 15.73 -23.24 23.00
N ASN A 282 14.42 -23.14 23.17
CA ASN A 282 13.78 -23.47 24.44
C ASN A 282 13.75 -24.98 24.68
N SER A 283 13.29 -25.38 25.87
CA SER A 283 13.12 -26.79 26.28
C SER A 283 12.29 -27.64 25.30
N GLU A 284 11.46 -26.99 24.48
CA GLU A 284 10.61 -27.61 23.45
C GLU A 284 11.25 -27.61 22.05
N ASN A 285 12.54 -27.27 21.93
CA ASN A 285 13.28 -27.17 20.67
C ASN A 285 12.72 -26.14 19.67
N ARG A 286 11.81 -25.27 20.11
CA ARG A 286 11.35 -24.08 19.38
C ARG A 286 12.43 -23.01 19.41
N VAL A 287 12.62 -22.35 18.27
CA VAL A 287 13.60 -21.27 18.12
C VAL A 287 12.92 -19.98 18.53
N GLU A 288 13.36 -19.39 19.64
CA GLU A 288 12.85 -18.11 20.14
C GLU A 288 13.92 -17.03 20.05
N HIS A 289 13.52 -15.84 19.64
CA HIS A 289 14.40 -14.69 19.58
C HIS A 289 14.57 -14.09 20.97
N ILE A 290 15.80 -14.05 21.48
CA ILE A 290 16.12 -13.56 22.83
C ILE A 290 17.12 -12.42 22.75
N ARG A 291 16.90 -11.34 23.50
CA ARG A 291 17.91 -10.31 23.79
C ARG A 291 18.48 -10.55 25.18
N THR A 292 19.79 -10.72 25.28
CA THR A 292 20.49 -10.86 26.56
C THR A 292 21.12 -9.55 26.99
N TYR A 293 20.88 -9.18 28.24
CA TYR A 293 21.46 -8.05 28.95
C TYR A 293 22.23 -8.56 30.17
N GLU A 294 23.06 -7.69 30.76
CA GLU A 294 23.78 -8.03 32.01
C GLU A 294 22.82 -8.34 33.16
N TRP A 295 21.63 -7.73 33.17
CA TRP A 295 20.61 -7.85 34.22
C TRP A 295 19.51 -8.87 33.93
N GLY A 296 19.49 -9.49 32.75
CA GLY A 296 18.45 -10.46 32.40
C GLY A 296 18.35 -10.77 30.91
N SER A 297 17.44 -11.68 30.56
CA SER A 297 17.13 -12.05 29.17
C SER A 297 15.68 -11.73 28.85
N LEU A 298 15.46 -11.16 27.68
CA LEU A 298 14.16 -10.74 27.17
C LEU A 298 13.79 -11.58 25.96
N VAL A 299 12.65 -12.26 26.03
CA VAL A 299 12.08 -13.01 24.90
C VAL A 299 11.26 -12.05 24.06
N VAL A 300 11.56 -11.98 22.76
CA VAL A 300 10.89 -11.06 21.81
C VAL A 300 9.46 -11.49 21.52
N GLU A 301 9.23 -12.80 21.49
CA GLU A 301 7.94 -13.42 21.20
C GLU A 301 7.08 -13.58 22.47
N ASP A 302 7.38 -12.84 23.53
CA ASP A 302 6.53 -12.80 24.72
C ASP A 302 5.55 -11.61 24.63
N GLN A 303 4.24 -11.91 24.71
CA GLN A 303 3.17 -10.91 24.68
C GLN A 303 3.27 -9.93 25.85
N ASN A 304 3.83 -10.37 26.98
CA ASN A 304 4.02 -9.54 28.17
C ASN A 304 5.21 -8.59 28.07
N THR A 305 6.02 -8.68 27.03
CA THR A 305 7.20 -7.84 26.92
C THR A 305 7.18 -7.02 25.63
N SER A 306 6.70 -7.57 24.52
CA SER A 306 6.65 -6.87 23.24
C SER A 306 5.32 -7.03 22.51
N ASP A 307 4.92 -5.97 21.81
CA ASP A 307 3.76 -5.97 20.90
C ASP A 307 4.10 -6.64 19.54
N PHE A 308 5.26 -7.30 19.41
CA PHE A 308 5.74 -7.87 18.15
C PHE A 308 4.81 -8.96 17.60
N ILE A 309 4.29 -9.84 18.46
CA ILE A 309 3.36 -10.89 18.03
C ILE A 309 2.08 -10.28 17.44
N TYR A 310 1.52 -9.27 18.10
CA TYR A 310 0.33 -8.59 17.62
C TYR A 310 0.56 -7.97 16.25
N LEU A 311 1.70 -7.29 16.05
CA LEU A 311 2.06 -6.73 14.76
C LEU A 311 2.27 -7.81 13.69
N LYS A 312 2.93 -8.93 14.01
CA LYS A 312 3.11 -10.07 13.10
C LYS A 312 1.78 -10.67 12.67
N ALA A 313 0.87 -10.91 13.62
CA ALA A 313 -0.46 -11.48 13.36
C ALA A 313 -1.33 -10.54 12.50
N ILE A 314 -1.24 -9.23 12.70
CA ILE A 314 -1.94 -8.23 11.89
C ILE A 314 -1.39 -8.22 10.45
N LEU A 315 -0.07 -8.21 10.28
CA LEU A 315 0.57 -8.06 8.97
C LEU A 315 0.47 -9.32 8.10
N LEU A 316 0.71 -10.49 8.68
CA LEU A 316 0.73 -11.76 7.95
C LEU A 316 -0.59 -12.53 8.03
N GLY A 317 -1.46 -12.19 8.98
CA GLY A 317 -2.72 -12.88 9.21
C GLY A 317 -3.94 -12.09 8.75
N SER A 318 -4.67 -11.50 9.71
CA SER A 318 -6.06 -11.06 9.51
C SER A 318 -6.22 -9.86 8.58
N HIS A 319 -5.33 -8.87 8.65
CA HIS A 319 -5.49 -7.57 7.97
C HIS A 319 -4.76 -7.47 6.64
N LEU A 320 -4.02 -8.50 6.23
CA LEU A 320 -3.27 -8.49 4.96
C LEU A 320 -4.17 -8.13 3.78
N GLN A 321 -5.33 -8.78 3.64
CA GLN A 321 -6.26 -8.52 2.54
C GLN A 321 -6.88 -7.12 2.65
N GLU A 322 -7.17 -6.65 3.86
CA GLU A 322 -7.75 -5.33 4.06
C GLU A 322 -6.77 -4.22 3.67
N LEU A 323 -5.49 -4.34 4.03
CA LEU A 323 -4.45 -3.42 3.60
C LEU A 323 -4.39 -3.32 2.07
N LYS A 324 -4.55 -4.45 1.37
CA LYS A 324 -4.62 -4.48 -0.10
C LYS A 324 -5.89 -3.80 -0.62
N ASP A 325 -7.04 -4.11 -0.04
CA ASP A 325 -8.33 -3.54 -0.46
C ASP A 325 -8.36 -2.01 -0.26
N VAL A 326 -7.83 -1.49 0.85
CA VAL A 326 -7.71 -0.04 1.09
C VAL A 326 -6.72 0.60 0.10
N THR A 327 -5.59 -0.05 -0.14
CA THR A 327 -4.61 0.44 -1.13
C THR A 327 -5.24 0.56 -2.52
N ASN A 328 -6.02 -0.45 -2.94
CA ASN A 328 -6.62 -0.44 -4.26
C ASN A 328 -7.82 0.51 -4.36
N ASN A 329 -8.79 0.37 -3.46
CA ASN A 329 -10.09 1.04 -3.59
C ASN A 329 -10.08 2.50 -3.11
N VAL A 330 -9.14 2.86 -2.23
CA VAL A 330 -9.05 4.22 -1.68
C VAL A 330 -7.82 4.92 -2.23
N LEU A 331 -6.62 4.43 -1.92
CA LEU A 331 -5.39 5.17 -2.22
C LEU A 331 -5.12 5.26 -3.72
N TYR A 332 -5.15 4.12 -4.41
CA TYR A 332 -4.94 4.05 -5.85
C TYR A 332 -6.07 4.71 -6.65
N GLU A 333 -7.34 4.46 -6.32
CA GLU A 333 -8.44 5.13 -7.01
C GLU A 333 -8.43 6.65 -6.82
N ASN A 334 -8.06 7.16 -5.63
CA ASN A 334 -7.88 8.59 -5.42
C ASN A 334 -6.77 9.17 -6.31
N TYR A 335 -5.65 8.47 -6.44
CA TYR A 335 -4.57 8.86 -7.35
C TYR A 335 -5.03 8.82 -8.82
N ARG A 336 -5.70 7.73 -9.23
CA ARG A 336 -6.23 7.54 -10.57
C ARG A 336 -7.24 8.62 -10.94
N ALA A 337 -8.16 8.97 -10.04
CA ALA A 337 -9.12 10.05 -10.22
C ALA A 337 -8.42 11.41 -10.44
N LYS A 338 -7.39 11.72 -9.64
CA LYS A 338 -6.59 12.96 -9.81
C LYS A 338 -5.93 13.01 -11.18
N VAL A 339 -5.18 11.97 -11.56
CA VAL A 339 -4.44 11.94 -12.84
C VAL A 339 -5.37 11.95 -14.06
N LEU A 340 -6.50 11.25 -14.02
CA LEU A 340 -7.45 11.25 -15.13
C LEU A 340 -8.16 12.61 -15.27
N THR A 341 -8.46 13.27 -14.15
CA THR A 341 -9.05 14.62 -14.17
C THR A 341 -8.06 15.63 -14.74
N GLU A 342 -6.80 15.59 -14.31
CA GLU A 342 -5.74 16.46 -14.85
C GLU A 342 -5.52 16.23 -16.35
N LYS A 343 -5.53 14.97 -16.81
CA LYS A 343 -5.43 14.66 -18.23
C LYS A 343 -6.62 15.21 -19.02
N LYS A 344 -7.85 15.10 -18.49
CA LYS A 344 -9.05 15.61 -19.16
C LYS A 344 -8.97 17.13 -19.38
N ASN A 345 -8.51 17.87 -18.38
CA ASN A 345 -8.33 19.33 -18.49
C ASN A 345 -7.26 19.73 -19.53
N ASN A 346 -6.28 18.86 -19.79
CA ASN A 346 -5.28 19.07 -20.85
C ASN A 346 -5.81 18.74 -22.27
N TYR A 347 -7.00 18.15 -22.39
CA TYR A 347 -7.65 17.84 -23.68
C TYR A 347 -8.81 18.79 -24.04
N ASP A 348 -9.01 19.89 -23.31
CA ASP A 348 -10.03 20.88 -23.68
C ASP A 348 -9.60 21.77 -24.89
N ILE A 349 -9.88 21.22 -26.07
CA ILE A 349 -10.57 21.78 -27.27
C ILE A 349 -9.93 22.95 -28.06
N PRO A 350 -9.55 22.77 -29.35
CA PRO A 350 -9.58 23.85 -30.34
C PRO A 350 -11.03 24.23 -30.60
N ASN A 351 -11.36 25.47 -30.27
CA ASN A 351 -12.66 26.12 -30.39
C ASN A 351 -13.25 25.94 -31.82
N TYR A 352 -14.10 24.93 -32.03
CA TYR A 352 -14.94 24.85 -33.23
C TYR A 352 -16.25 25.57 -32.91
N SER A 353 -16.26 26.88 -33.12
CA SER A 353 -17.48 27.68 -33.10
C SER A 353 -18.41 27.15 -34.19
N TYR A 354 -19.54 26.58 -33.77
CA TYR A 354 -20.69 26.32 -34.64
C TYR A 354 -21.15 27.68 -35.22
N ILE A 355 -20.90 27.91 -36.50
CA ILE A 355 -21.53 29.01 -37.23
C ILE A 355 -22.93 28.51 -37.61
N ASP A 356 -23.93 29.09 -36.96
CA ASP A 356 -25.33 28.95 -37.29
C ASP A 356 -25.63 29.86 -38.50
N GLU A 357 -25.77 29.29 -39.70
CA GLU A 357 -26.30 30.00 -40.86
C GLU A 357 -27.61 29.35 -41.32
N THR A 358 -28.69 29.87 -40.75
CA THR A 358 -30.01 29.83 -41.36
C THR A 358 -30.06 30.83 -42.52
N SER A 359 -30.08 30.35 -43.77
CA SER A 359 -30.96 30.84 -44.86
C SER A 359 -30.53 30.43 -46.28
N ARG A 360 -31.48 29.78 -46.98
CA ARG A 360 -31.81 29.90 -48.42
C ARG A 360 -30.82 29.42 -49.49
N GLY A 361 -31.29 28.46 -50.30
CA GLY A 361 -31.21 28.55 -51.77
C GLY A 361 -30.47 27.43 -52.52
N SER A 362 -31.23 26.42 -52.94
CA SER A 362 -31.34 25.90 -54.32
C SER A 362 -30.11 25.64 -55.23
N VAL A 363 -30.05 24.37 -55.67
CA VAL A 363 -29.64 23.77 -56.97
C VAL A 363 -28.16 23.54 -57.37
N SER A 364 -27.93 22.27 -57.75
CA SER A 364 -27.16 21.75 -58.89
C SER A 364 -25.65 21.42 -58.78
N ASN A 365 -25.42 20.10 -58.79
CA ASN A 365 -24.62 19.32 -59.75
C ASN A 365 -23.09 19.47 -59.88
N VAL A 366 -22.45 18.27 -59.86
CA VAL A 366 -21.29 17.82 -60.66
C VAL A 366 -19.92 18.34 -60.18
N SER A 367 -18.83 17.57 -60.04
CA SER A 367 -18.50 16.13 -60.07
C SER A 367 -16.99 15.98 -59.76
N THR A 368 -16.56 14.73 -59.50
CA THR A 368 -15.21 14.20 -59.79
C THR A 368 -14.00 14.66 -58.95
N ARG A 369 -13.52 13.79 -58.04
CA ARG A 369 -12.27 13.01 -58.24
C ARG A 369 -11.98 12.11 -57.03
N ARG A 370 -12.03 10.80 -57.28
CA ARG A 370 -11.36 9.76 -56.49
C ARG A 370 -9.87 9.73 -56.86
N ASN A 371 -9.02 9.47 -55.88
CA ASN A 371 -7.77 8.70 -55.96
C ASN A 371 -7.56 8.09 -54.55
N SER A 372 -7.90 6.81 -54.33
CA SER A 372 -7.03 5.62 -54.43
C SER A 372 -5.93 5.58 -53.35
N ALA A 373 -5.63 4.51 -52.62
CA ALA A 373 -6.21 3.20 -52.35
C ALA A 373 -5.23 2.55 -51.35
N SER A 374 -5.71 1.73 -50.41
CA SER A 374 -5.08 0.43 -50.15
C SER A 374 -6.09 -0.47 -49.44
N ARG A 375 -6.67 -1.37 -50.23
CA ARG A 375 -7.59 -2.43 -49.78
C ARG A 375 -6.76 -3.69 -49.56
N THR A 376 -6.77 -4.22 -48.34
CA THR A 376 -6.59 -5.65 -48.10
C THR A 376 -7.93 -6.35 -48.37
N LEU A 377 -7.90 -7.38 -49.21
CA LEU A 377 -9.08 -8.17 -49.59
C LEU A 377 -9.72 -8.88 -48.38
N GLY A 378 -11.02 -8.66 -48.19
CA GLY A 378 -11.92 -9.43 -47.35
C GLY A 378 -13.35 -9.26 -47.89
N ASN A 379 -14.14 -10.34 -47.88
CA ASN A 379 -15.45 -10.49 -48.52
C ASN A 379 -16.38 -9.25 -48.41
N PRO A 380 -17.09 -8.84 -49.48
CA PRO A 380 -17.92 -7.62 -49.47
C PRO A 380 -19.24 -7.77 -48.70
N ASP A 381 -19.76 -8.98 -48.54
CA ASP A 381 -21.16 -9.16 -48.12
C ASP A 381 -21.35 -9.13 -46.59
N THR A 382 -20.29 -9.22 -45.78
CA THR A 382 -20.40 -9.27 -44.32
C THR A 382 -20.17 -7.93 -43.60
N ASN A 383 -19.62 -6.92 -44.30
CA ASN A 383 -19.28 -5.63 -43.69
C ASN A 383 -20.43 -4.63 -43.70
N ASP A 384 -21.32 -4.68 -44.70
CA ASP A 384 -22.46 -3.75 -44.78
C ASP A 384 -23.58 -4.10 -43.78
N GLU A 385 -23.80 -5.39 -43.49
CA GLU A 385 -24.76 -5.79 -42.43
C GLU A 385 -24.28 -5.36 -41.04
N ASN A 386 -22.98 -5.48 -40.74
CA ASN A 386 -22.42 -5.05 -39.47
C ASN A 386 -22.50 -3.52 -39.29
N ALA A 387 -22.26 -2.74 -40.34
CA ALA A 387 -22.38 -1.28 -40.28
C ALA A 387 -23.84 -0.84 -40.07
N TYR A 388 -24.80 -1.49 -40.72
CA TYR A 388 -26.23 -1.22 -40.54
C TYR A 388 -26.70 -1.60 -39.13
N GLN A 389 -26.22 -2.72 -38.58
CA GLN A 389 -26.55 -3.15 -37.23
C GLN A 389 -26.00 -2.21 -36.16
N ILE A 390 -24.76 -1.72 -36.34
CA ILE A 390 -24.14 -0.73 -35.44
C ILE A 390 -24.90 0.60 -35.47
N HIS A 391 -25.28 1.08 -36.66
CA HIS A 391 -26.08 2.31 -36.77
C HIS A 391 -27.45 2.18 -36.10
N LYS A 392 -28.12 1.04 -36.29
CA LYS A 392 -29.41 0.76 -35.66
C LYS A 392 -29.30 0.70 -34.13
N GLU A 393 -28.22 0.11 -33.60
CA GLU A 393 -27.97 0.05 -32.15
C GLU A 393 -27.65 1.43 -31.56
N ILE A 394 -26.94 2.29 -32.31
CA ILE A 394 -26.66 3.68 -31.92
C ILE A 394 -27.97 4.48 -31.85
N ASP A 395 -28.85 4.37 -32.85
CA ASP A 395 -30.12 5.09 -32.88
C ASP A 395 -31.05 4.65 -31.74
N GLU A 396 -31.06 3.35 -31.41
CA GLU A 396 -31.85 2.82 -30.30
C GLU A 396 -31.33 3.32 -28.94
N LYS A 397 -30.00 3.37 -28.75
CA LYS A 397 -29.38 3.94 -27.55
C LYS A 397 -29.63 5.44 -27.42
N ASN A 398 -29.57 6.19 -28.51
CA ASN A 398 -29.86 7.62 -28.51
C ASN A 398 -31.32 7.91 -28.12
N ARG A 399 -32.25 7.09 -28.60
CA ARG A 399 -33.68 7.21 -28.22
C ARG A 399 -33.91 6.93 -26.73
N ILE A 400 -33.21 5.95 -26.18
CA ILE A 400 -33.25 5.63 -24.74
C ILE A 400 -32.70 6.81 -23.92
N ILE A 401 -31.59 7.42 -24.35
CA ILE A 401 -30.99 8.58 -23.67
C ILE A 401 -31.96 9.76 -23.65
N GLU A 402 -32.63 10.06 -24.76
CA GLU A 402 -33.65 11.13 -24.82
C GLU A 402 -34.84 10.88 -23.88
N ASP A 403 -35.31 9.63 -23.79
CA ASP A 403 -36.39 9.27 -22.87
C ASP A 403 -35.95 9.41 -21.39
N TYR A 404 -34.70 9.05 -21.07
CA TYR A 404 -34.15 9.27 -19.73
C TYR A 404 -34.01 10.77 -19.42
N GLN A 405 -33.55 11.59 -20.37
CA GLN A 405 -33.47 13.04 -20.20
C GLN A 405 -34.85 13.66 -19.95
N ARG A 406 -35.87 13.26 -20.73
CA ARG A 406 -37.26 13.70 -20.47
C ARG A 406 -37.76 13.30 -19.09
N LYS A 407 -37.36 12.11 -18.61
CA LYS A 407 -37.76 11.63 -17.28
C LYS A 407 -37.07 12.39 -16.15
N ILE A 408 -35.81 12.78 -16.34
CA ILE A 408 -35.07 13.62 -15.41
C ILE A 408 -35.72 15.01 -15.33
N ASP A 409 -36.02 15.64 -16.47
CA ASP A 409 -36.71 16.95 -16.51
C ASP A 409 -38.08 16.92 -15.80
N LEU A 410 -38.81 15.81 -15.92
CA LEU A 410 -40.10 15.63 -15.27
C LEU A 410 -39.95 15.52 -13.74
N LEU A 411 -38.94 14.76 -13.28
CA LEU A 411 -38.63 14.63 -11.87
C LEU A 411 -38.14 15.96 -11.27
N GLU A 412 -37.33 16.72 -12.00
CA GLU A 412 -36.92 18.07 -11.59
C GLU A 412 -38.11 19.01 -11.46
N LYS A 413 -39.06 18.97 -12.41
CA LYS A 413 -40.31 19.75 -12.30
C LYS A 413 -41.19 19.31 -11.12
N MET A 414 -41.22 18.02 -10.80
CA MET A 414 -41.95 17.51 -9.62
C MET A 414 -41.30 17.91 -8.30
N LEU A 415 -39.96 17.95 -8.25
CA LEU A 415 -39.19 18.45 -7.10
C LEU A 415 -39.29 19.97 -6.93
N ALA A 416 -39.43 20.71 -8.03
CA ALA A 416 -39.59 22.17 -8.02
C ALA A 416 -41.01 22.64 -7.66
N ALA A 417 -41.99 21.74 -7.58
CA ALA A 417 -43.34 22.08 -7.13
C ALA A 417 -43.33 22.24 -5.59
N PRO A 418 -43.63 23.44 -5.04
CA PRO A 418 -43.62 23.65 -3.60
C PRO A 418 -44.73 22.82 -2.95
N HIS A 419 -44.38 22.09 -1.89
CA HIS A 419 -45.32 21.46 -0.97
C HIS A 419 -46.35 22.50 -0.50
N GLN A 420 -47.54 22.49 -1.12
CA GLN A 420 -48.71 23.12 -0.50
C GLN A 420 -49.08 22.27 0.71
N SER A 421 -48.64 22.77 1.86
CA SER A 421 -49.10 22.43 3.20
C SER A 421 -50.63 22.30 3.20
N LYS A 422 -51.13 21.08 3.40
CA LYS A 422 -52.47 20.88 3.94
C LYS A 422 -52.37 21.06 5.46
N VAL A 423 -52.97 22.16 5.91
CA VAL A 423 -53.55 22.35 7.24
C VAL A 423 -54.59 21.28 7.51
#